data_AF-A0A7C3WSH0-F1
#
_entry.id   AF-A0A7C3WSH0-F1
#
_cell.length_a   1.000
_cell.length_b   1.000
_cell.length_c   1.000
_cell.angle_alpha   90.00
_cell.angle_beta   90.00
_cell.angle_gamma   90.00
#
_symmetry.space_group_name_H-M   'P 1'
#
loop_
_entity.id
_entity.type
_entity.pdbx_description
1 polymer ?
#
loop_
_entity_poly.entity_id
_entity_poly.type
_entity_poly.pdbx_seq_one_letter_code
_entity_poly.pdbx_strand_id
1 'polypeptide(L)' 'MGNTVRCFVCGERASVYVSYLGEYLCSDHFVEYFERRVEATLKWFRLVRPGDKVAVAVSGGKDSLTTLYLMKRFSSEMEF' A
#
# COMPACT_ATOMS: atom_id res chain seq x y z
N MET A 1 7.43 4.22 -33.38
CA MET A 1 6.47 4.28 -32.26
C MET A 1 7.18 3.89 -30.96
N GLY A 2 7.20 4.75 -29.94
CA GLY A 2 7.82 4.41 -28.65
C GLY A 2 7.04 3.32 -27.94
N ASN A 3 7.72 2.26 -27.51
CA ASN A 3 7.11 1.14 -26.82
C ASN A 3 6.60 1.62 -25.45
N THR A 4 5.30 1.86 -25.33
CA THR A 4 4.72 2.38 -24.07
C THR A 4 4.50 1.20 -23.14
N VAL A 5 5.18 1.19 -22.00
CA VAL A 5 5.03 0.13 -21.02
C VAL A 5 3.62 0.17 -20.42
N ARG A 6 2.95 -0.98 -20.38
CA ARG A 6 1.55 -1.11 -19.97
C ARG A 6 1.46 -1.72 -18.58
N CYS A 7 0.41 -1.32 -17.86
CA CYS A 7 0.05 -1.92 -16.59
C CYS A 7 -0.39 -3.37 -16.83
N PHE A 8 0.19 -4.30 -16.07
CA PHE A 8 -0.13 -5.71 -16.11
C PHE A 8 -1.61 -6.00 -15.78
N VAL A 9 -2.26 -5.17 -14.95
CA VAL A 9 -3.63 -5.38 -14.50
C VAL A 9 -4.67 -4.83 -15.47
N CYS A 10 -4.52 -3.59 -15.96
CA CYS A 10 -5.53 -2.92 -16.78
C CYS A 10 -5.09 -2.54 -18.21
N GLY A 11 -3.81 -2.72 -18.57
CA GLY A 11 -3.30 -2.38 -19.90
C GLY A 11 -3.09 -0.88 -20.18
N GLU A 12 -3.49 0.00 -19.27
CA GLU A 12 -3.20 1.45 -19.30
C GLU A 12 -1.71 1.74 -19.17
N ARG A 13 -1.30 2.99 -19.37
CA ARG A 13 0.11 3.38 -19.22
C ARG A 13 0.64 3.07 -17.82
N ALA A 14 1.70 2.28 -17.73
CA ALA A 14 2.37 2.01 -16.47
C ALA A 14 3.19 3.21 -15.99
N SER A 15 3.32 3.34 -14.68
CA SER A 15 4.13 4.37 -14.01
C SER A 15 5.31 3.79 -13.23
N VAL A 16 5.24 2.52 -12.79
CA VAL A 16 6.27 1.90 -11.95
C VAL A 16 6.47 0.42 -12.29
N TYR A 17 7.71 -0.05 -12.20
CA TYR A 17 8.06 -1.46 -12.21
C TYR A 17 8.13 -2.00 -10.78
N VAL A 18 7.39 -3.06 -10.49
CA VAL A 18 7.39 -3.72 -9.18
C VAL A 18 8.25 -4.98 -9.28
N SER A 19 9.50 -4.87 -8.84
CA SER A 19 10.48 -5.98 -8.93
C SER A 19 10.02 -7.26 -8.26
N TYR A 20 9.27 -7.17 -7.15
CA TYR A 20 8.72 -8.35 -6.46
C TYR A 20 7.71 -9.13 -7.32
N LEU A 21 6.96 -8.44 -8.20
CA LEU A 21 6.02 -9.08 -9.12
C LEU A 21 6.65 -9.45 -10.46
N GLY A 22 7.77 -8.82 -10.82
CA GLY A 22 8.33 -8.91 -12.17
C GLY A 22 7.52 -8.15 -13.23
N GLU A 23 6.65 -7.23 -12.81
CA GLU A 23 5.62 -6.62 -13.66
C GLU A 23 5.53 -5.11 -13.49
N TYR A 24 4.93 -4.43 -14.47
CA TYR A 24 4.67 -2.99 -14.45
C TYR A 24 3.24 -2.67 -14.03
N LEU A 25 3.06 -1.65 -13.19
CA LEU A 25 1.74 -1.20 -12.73
C LEU A 25 1.52 0.28 -13.08
N CYS A 26 0.26 0.66 -13.32
CA CYS A 26 -0.15 2.06 -13.27
C CYS A 26 -0.24 2.51 -11.80
N SER A 27 -0.38 3.81 -11.59
CA SER A 27 -0.36 4.39 -10.24
C SER A 27 -1.47 3.81 -9.34
N ASP A 28 -2.67 3.61 -9.87
CA ASP A 28 -3.82 3.11 -9.08
C ASP A 28 -3.60 1.67 -8.63
N HIS A 29 -3.22 0.78 -9.57
CA HIS A 29 -2.94 -0.62 -9.22
C HIS A 29 -1.68 -0.78 -8.37
N PHE A 30 -0.70 0.13 -8.47
CA PHE A 30 0.43 0.14 -7.55
C PHE A 30 -0.01 0.52 -6.13
N VAL A 31 -0.85 1.55 -5.98
CA VAL A 31 -1.38 1.95 -4.67
C VAL A 31 -2.20 0.82 -4.06
N GLU A 32 -3.11 0.21 -4.84
CA GLU A 32 -3.89 -0.95 -4.37
C GLU A 32 -2.98 -2.12 -3.95
N TYR A 33 -2.01 -2.47 -4.79
CA TYR A 33 -1.03 -3.51 -4.49
C TYR A 33 -0.28 -3.22 -3.19
N PHE A 34 0.19 -1.98 -3.01
CA PHE A 34 0.94 -1.57 -1.84
C PHE A 34 0.08 -1.60 -0.56
N GLU A 35 -1.15 -1.07 -0.62
CA GLU A 35 -2.10 -1.09 0.50
C GLU A 35 -2.42 -2.52 0.94
N ARG A 36 -2.74 -3.41 -0.01
CA ARG A 36 -3.06 -4.82 0.29
C ARG A 36 -1.89 -5.56 0.94
N ARG A 37 -0.65 -5.20 0.61
CA ARG A 37 0.53 -5.78 1.28
C ARG A 37 0.67 -5.33 2.72
N VAL A 38 0.39 -4.06 3.00
CA VAL A 38 0.43 -3.54 4.37
C VAL A 38 -0.67 -4.18 5.20
N GLU A 39 -1.88 -4.24 4.68
CA GLU A 39 -3.01 -4.94 5.30
C GLU A 39 -2.69 -6.41 5.59
N ALA A 40 -2.14 -7.14 4.61
CA ALA A 40 -1.71 -8.52 4.77
C ALA A 40 -0.62 -8.66 5.85
N THR A 41 0.30 -7.69 5.95
CA THR A 41 1.34 -7.66 6.99
C THR A 41 0.74 -7.47 8.39
N LEU A 42 -0.19 -6.51 8.54
CA LEU A 42 -0.92 -6.28 9.80
C LEU A 42 -1.64 -7.56 10.25
N LYS A 43 -2.32 -8.24 9.32
CA LYS A 43 -3.08 -9.48 9.58
C LYS A 43 -2.16 -10.67 9.88
N TRP A 44 -1.13 -10.91 9.06
CA TRP A 44 -0.22 -12.05 9.21
C TRP A 44 0.47 -12.01 10.57
N PHE A 45 1.05 -10.86 10.92
CA PHE A 45 1.84 -10.70 12.16
C PHE A 45 0.98 -10.32 13.36
N ARG A 46 -0.35 -10.15 13.19
CA ARG A 46 -1.28 -9.73 14.24
C ARG A 46 -0.79 -8.49 14.99
N LEU A 47 -0.36 -7.48 14.23
CA LEU A 47 0.26 -6.26 14.77
C LEU A 47 -0.74 -5.34 15.48
N VAL A 48 -2.03 -5.54 15.24
CA VAL A 48 -3.14 -4.80 15.83
C VAL A 48 -4.28 -5.78 16.14
N ARG A 49 -5.09 -5.44 17.14
CA ARG A 49 -6.29 -6.18 17.54
C ARG A 49 -7.47 -5.21 17.68
N PRO A 50 -8.71 -5.68 17.49
CA PRO A 50 -9.89 -4.88 17.75
C PRO A 50 -9.86 -4.25 19.14
N GLY A 51 -10.10 -2.95 19.23
CA GLY A 51 -10.09 -2.16 20.46
C GLY A 51 -8.72 -1.65 20.93
N ASP A 52 -7.64 -1.93 20.20
CA ASP A 52 -6.34 -1.31 20.50
C ASP A 52 -6.44 0.23 20.39
N LYS A 53 -5.44 0.93 20.92
CA LYS A 53 -5.24 2.37 20.67
C LYS A 53 -3.86 2.55 20.09
N VAL A 54 -3.80 2.72 18.78
CA VAL A 54 -2.52 2.80 18.06
C VAL A 54 -2.03 4.24 17.95
N ALA A 55 -0.81 4.49 18.44
CA ALA A 55 -0.10 5.74 18.24
C ALA A 55 0.94 5.58 17.13
N VAL A 56 0.99 6.54 16.19
CA VAL A 56 2.00 6.60 15.13
C VAL A 56 2.93 7.79 15.39
N ALA A 57 4.22 7.53 15.59
CA ALA A 57 5.23 8.57 15.73
C ALA A 57 5.57 9.18 14.36
N VAL A 58 5.30 10.47 14.18
CA VAL A 58 5.46 11.17 12.90
C VAL A 58 6.70 12.06 12.93
N SER A 59 7.64 11.82 12.02
CA SER A 59 8.85 12.63 11.85
C SER A 59 8.70 13.74 10.79
N GLY A 60 7.61 13.73 10.02
CA GLY A 60 7.41 14.57 8.85
C GLY A 60 7.96 13.99 7.55
N GLY A 61 8.66 12.85 7.62
CA GLY A 61 9.12 12.11 6.45
C GLY A 61 8.01 11.30 5.77
N LYS A 62 8.23 10.96 4.49
CA LYS A 62 7.28 10.16 3.69
C LYS A 62 6.91 8.84 4.36
N ASP A 63 7.85 8.19 5.04
CA ASP A 63 7.66 6.85 5.61
C ASP A 63 6.71 6.87 6.82
N SER A 64 6.92 7.83 7.74
CA SER A 64 6.08 7.97 8.94
C SER A 64 4.69 8.54 8.61
N LEU A 65 4.61 9.46 7.63
CA LEU A 65 3.33 9.98 7.13
C LEU A 65 2.53 8.91 6.37
N THR A 66 3.18 8.09 5.55
CA THR A 66 2.53 6.97 4.85
C THR A 66 2.01 5.94 5.85
N THR A 67 2.79 5.62 6.88
CA THR A 67 2.33 4.75 7.97
C THR A 67 1.09 5.32 8.64
N LEU A 68 1.09 6.60 9.01
CA LEU A 68 -0.07 7.26 9.61
C LEU A 68 -1.32 7.15 8.72
N TYR A 69 -1.16 7.46 7.42
CA TYR A 69 -2.25 7.39 6.45
C TYR A 69 -2.86 5.98 6.37
N LEU A 70 -2.02 4.96 6.24
CA LEU A 70 -2.46 3.57 6.11
C LEU A 70 -3.09 3.04 7.40
N MET A 71 -2.50 3.32 8.57
CA MET A 71 -3.09 2.91 9.85
C MET A 71 -4.47 3.54 10.05
N LYS A 72 -4.64 4.82 9.67
CA LYS A 72 -5.94 5.49 9.73
C LYS A 72 -6.95 4.91 8.74
N ARG A 73 -6.50 4.48 7.56
CA ARG A 73 -7.36 3.85 6.54
C ARG A 73 -7.87 2.48 7.00
N PHE A 74 -7.02 1.68 7.65
CA PHE A 74 -7.39 0.33 8.09
C PHE A 74 -8.06 0.28 9.48
N SER A 75 -7.98 1.34 10.28
CA SER A 75 -8.52 1.34 11.65
C SER A 75 -10.01 1.00 11.71
N SER A 76 -10.82 1.47 10.75
CA SER A 76 -12.26 1.18 10.72
C SER A 76 -12.59 -0.25 10.30
N GLU A 77 -11.82 -0.82 9.35
CA GLU A 77 -12.06 -2.18 8.86
C GLU A 77 -11.62 -3.23 9.89
N MET A 78 -10.51 -2.96 10.57
CA MET A 78 -9.90 -3.88 11.53
C MET A 78 -10.25 -3.56 13.00
N GLU A 79 -11.08 -2.53 13.20
CA GLU A 79 -11.67 -2.10 14.47
C GLU A 79 -10.66 -1.81 15.60
N PHE A 80 -9.44 -1.35 15.28
CA PHE A 80 -8.40 -0.95 16.23
C PHE A 80 -8.22 0.57 16.33
#